data_AF-A0A7J3EG63-F1
#
_entry.id   AF-A0A7J3EG63-F1
#
_cell.length_a   1.000
_cell.length_b   1.000
_cell.length_c   1.000
_cell.angle_alpha   90.00
_cell.angle_beta   90.00
_cell.angle_gamma   90.00
#
_symmetry.space_group_name_H-M   'P 1'
#
loop_
_entity.id
_entity.type
_entity.pdbx_description
1 polymer ?
#
loop_
_entity_poly.entity_id
_entity_poly.type
_entity_poly.pdbx_seq_one_letter_code
_entity_poly.pdbx_strand_id
1 'polypeptide(L)'
;MKKRAHARGKSHSIRPIAKRPPPWCNYKPEEVEALVVKLGKDMIPPSMIGGILRDQYGIPLVKYITGKTVMEILKEHGLAPDIPEDLTNL
;
A
#
# COMPACT_ATOMS: atom_id res chain seq x y z
N MET A 1 7.67 10.27 -12.39
CA MET A 1 8.06 11.49 -13.11
C MET A 1 9.59 11.49 -13.22
N LYS A 2 10.17 11.09 -14.35
CA LYS A 2 11.63 10.88 -14.48
C LYS A 2 12.27 12.20 -14.93
N LYS A 3 12.81 12.96 -13.98
CA LYS A 3 13.26 14.36 -14.20
C LYS A 3 14.61 14.52 -14.93
N ARG A 4 15.38 13.45 -15.22
CA ARG A 4 16.77 13.58 -15.73
C ARG A 4 17.23 12.61 -16.82
N ALA A 5 16.34 11.94 -17.55
CA ALA A 5 16.76 11.04 -18.63
C ALA A 5 16.00 11.30 -19.93
N HIS A 6 16.72 11.41 -21.06
CA HIS A 6 16.17 11.54 -22.42
C HIS A 6 15.43 10.28 -22.93
N ALA A 7 15.01 9.39 -22.03
CA ALA A 7 14.41 8.10 -22.36
C ALA A 7 12.89 8.16 -22.41
N ARG A 8 12.29 7.61 -23.48
CA ARG A 8 10.81 7.54 -23.71
C ARG A 8 10.12 6.31 -23.10
N GLY A 9 10.66 5.77 -22.00
CA GLY A 9 10.08 4.59 -21.35
C GLY A 9 8.74 4.89 -20.67
N LYS A 10 7.69 4.14 -21.00
CA LYS A 10 6.38 4.17 -20.31
C LYS A 10 6.18 2.86 -19.54
N SER A 11 6.43 2.89 -18.24
CA SER A 11 6.16 1.75 -17.35
C SER A 11 5.43 2.26 -16.11
N HIS A 12 4.18 1.84 -15.94
CA HIS A 12 3.39 2.15 -14.76
C HIS A 12 2.37 1.04 -14.50
N SER A 13 1.99 0.86 -13.24
CA SER A 13 0.93 -0.07 -12.88
C SER A 13 -0.43 0.48 -13.33
N ILE A 14 -1.16 -0.28 -14.13
CA ILE A 14 -2.54 0.04 -14.51
C ILE A 14 -3.46 -0.62 -13.50
N ARG A 15 -4.20 0.21 -12.75
CA ARG A 15 -5.14 -0.29 -11.75
C ARG A 15 -6.38 -0.89 -12.44
N PRO A 16 -6.97 -1.96 -11.87
CA PRO A 16 -8.21 -2.51 -12.40
C PRO A 16 -9.36 -1.49 -12.30
N ILE A 17 -10.24 -1.51 -13.30
CA ILE A 17 -11.38 -0.59 -13.40
C ILE A 17 -12.44 -0.86 -12.31
N ALA A 18 -12.57 -2.12 -11.91
CA ALA A 18 -13.46 -2.52 -10.83
C ALA A 18 -12.90 -2.04 -9.49
N LYS A 19 -13.70 -1.24 -8.77
CA LYS A 19 -13.38 -0.73 -7.43
C LYS A 19 -13.89 -1.66 -6.31
N ARG A 20 -14.32 -2.87 -6.67
CA ARG A 20 -14.82 -3.87 -5.72
C ARG A 20 -13.69 -4.84 -5.36
N PRO A 21 -13.65 -5.34 -4.12
CA PRO A 21 -12.77 -6.45 -3.81
C PRO A 21 -13.12 -7.65 -4.70
N PRO A 22 -12.11 -8.39 -5.19
CA PRO A 22 -12.35 -9.57 -5.98
C PRO A 22 -13.02 -10.67 -5.13
N PRO A 23 -13.80 -11.58 -5.74
CA PRO A 23 -14.61 -12.56 -5.01
C PRO A 23 -13.79 -13.59 -4.20
N TRP A 24 -12.50 -13.75 -4.50
CA TRP A 24 -11.59 -14.61 -3.74
C TRP A 24 -11.00 -13.91 -2.50
N CYS A 25 -11.16 -12.60 -2.37
CA CYS A 25 -10.61 -11.82 -1.26
C CYS A 25 -11.70 -11.62 -0.21
N ASN A 26 -11.81 -12.59 0.71
CA ASN A 26 -12.81 -12.60 1.78
C ASN A 26 -12.34 -11.93 3.08
N TYR A 27 -11.35 -11.06 3.02
CA TYR A 27 -10.85 -10.36 4.20
C TYR A 27 -11.80 -9.27 4.64
N LYS A 28 -12.07 -9.20 5.94
CA LYS A 28 -12.80 -8.08 6.54
C LYS A 28 -11.90 -6.84 6.60
N PRO A 29 -12.47 -5.62 6.56
CA PRO A 29 -11.71 -4.39 6.74
C PRO A 29 -10.85 -4.37 8.01
N GLU A 30 -11.41 -4.85 9.12
CA GLU A 30 -10.76 -4.94 10.42
C GLU A 30 -9.49 -5.82 10.41
N GLU A 31 -9.54 -6.94 9.67
CA GLU A 31 -8.41 -7.86 9.55
C GLU A 31 -7.26 -7.23 8.76
N VAL A 32 -7.61 -6.50 7.70
CA VAL A 32 -6.63 -5.77 6.87
C VAL A 32 -5.98 -4.65 7.66
N GLU A 33 -6.75 -3.89 8.44
CA GLU A 33 -6.23 -2.85 9.34
C GLU A 33 -5.26 -3.46 10.37
N ALA A 34 -5.64 -4.56 11.01
CA ALA A 34 -4.77 -5.25 11.96
C ALA A 34 -3.47 -5.77 11.32
N LEU A 35 -3.51 -6.23 10.07
CA LEU A 35 -2.31 -6.64 9.33
C LEU A 35 -1.41 -5.45 9.00
N VAL A 36 -1.97 -4.34 8.55
CA VAL A 36 -1.21 -3.11 8.27
C VAL A 36 -0.54 -2.59 9.54
N VAL A 37 -1.26 -2.57 10.67
CA VAL A 37 -0.69 -2.14 11.96
C VAL A 37 0.43 -3.07 12.43
N LYS A 38 0.29 -4.39 12.25
CA LYS A 38 1.35 -5.35 12.57
C LYS A 38 2.62 -5.07 11.76
N LEU A 39 2.49 -4.98 10.44
CA LEU A 39 3.63 -4.69 9.56
C LEU A 39 4.23 -3.30 9.80
N GLY A 40 3.41 -2.32 10.18
CA GLY A 40 3.89 -0.99 10.60
C GLY A 40 4.70 -1.02 11.89
N LYS A 41 4.33 -1.87 12.86
CA LYS A 41 5.13 -2.09 14.08
C LYS A 41 6.47 -2.76 13.79
N ASP A 42 6.52 -3.61 12.77
CA ASP A 42 7.76 -4.25 12.30
C ASP A 42 8.70 -3.26 11.56
N MET A 43 8.38 -1.96 11.56
CA MET A 43 9.08 -0.89 10.85
C MET A 43 9.21 -1.15 9.36
N ILE A 44 8.25 -1.86 8.77
CA ILE A 44 8.25 -2.10 7.33
C ILE A 44 7.75 -0.84 6.61
N PRO A 45 8.46 -0.39 5.56
CA PRO A 45 8.07 0.77 4.79
C PRO A 45 6.67 0.61 4.15
N PRO A 46 5.73 1.59 4.20
CA PRO A 46 4.41 1.53 3.55
C PRO A 46 4.42 1.03 2.10
N SER A 47 5.47 1.36 1.34
CA SER A 47 5.64 0.87 -0.04
C SER A 47 5.80 -0.65 -0.11
N MET A 48 6.54 -1.27 0.83
CA MET A 48 6.68 -2.72 0.92
C MET A 48 5.45 -3.39 1.54
N ILE A 49 4.77 -2.73 2.50
CA ILE A 49 3.54 -3.27 3.11
C ILE A 49 2.51 -3.63 2.04
N GLY A 50 2.30 -2.75 1.06
CA GLY A 50 1.39 -3.03 -0.05
C GLY A 50 1.80 -4.24 -0.91
N GLY A 51 3.11 -4.45 -1.10
CA GLY A 51 3.64 -5.62 -1.81
C GLY A 51 3.42 -6.92 -1.04
N ILE A 52 3.73 -6.92 0.26
CA ILE A 52 3.53 -8.08 1.14
C ILE A 52 2.05 -8.47 1.21
N LEU A 53 1.15 -7.50 1.35
CA LEU A 53 -0.29 -7.74 1.35
C LEU A 53 -0.77 -8.39 0.05
N ARG A 54 -0.21 -7.98 -1.09
CA ARG A 54 -0.56 -8.55 -2.39
C ARG A 54 0.01 -9.96 -2.56
N ASP A 55 1.27 -10.15 -2.22
CA ASP A 55 2.03 -11.35 -2.59
C ASP A 55 1.84 -12.48 -1.56
N GLN A 56 1.70 -12.17 -0.27
CA GLN A 56 1.49 -13.18 0.79
C GLN A 56 0.01 -13.38 1.13
N TYR A 57 -0.75 -12.29 1.26
CA TYR A 57 -2.13 -12.35 1.74
C TYR A 57 -3.16 -12.34 0.60
N GLY A 58 -2.74 -12.10 -0.65
CA GLY A 58 -3.64 -12.04 -1.80
C GLY A 58 -4.56 -10.82 -1.82
N ILE A 59 -4.19 -9.75 -1.12
CA ILE A 59 -4.93 -8.47 -1.05
C ILE A 59 -4.36 -7.51 -2.10
N PRO A 60 -5.01 -7.32 -3.26
CA PRO A 60 -4.44 -6.54 -4.34
C PRO A 60 -4.38 -5.04 -4.04
N LEU A 61 -5.44 -4.50 -3.42
CA LEU A 61 -5.57 -3.07 -3.13
C LEU A 61 -6.32 -2.87 -1.82
N VAL A 62 -5.59 -2.42 -0.79
CA VAL A 62 -6.13 -2.09 0.54
C VAL A 62 -7.29 -1.09 0.45
N LYS A 63 -7.16 -0.09 -0.44
CA LYS A 63 -8.18 0.94 -0.66
C LYS A 63 -9.56 0.40 -1.04
N TYR A 64 -9.66 -0.75 -1.70
CA TYR A 64 -10.95 -1.32 -2.09
C TYR A 64 -11.63 -2.11 -0.98
N ILE A 65 -10.88 -2.51 0.05
CA ILE A 65 -11.40 -3.27 1.19
C ILE A 65 -11.73 -2.31 2.32
N THR A 66 -10.77 -1.49 2.74
CA THR A 66 -10.90 -0.60 3.91
C THR A 66 -11.36 0.81 3.55
N GLY A 67 -11.37 1.19 2.27
CA GLY A 67 -11.69 2.56 1.82
C GLY A 67 -10.57 3.58 2.08
N LYS A 68 -9.62 3.25 2.95
CA LYS A 68 -8.46 4.06 3.33
C LYS A 68 -7.19 3.59 2.63
N THR A 69 -6.21 4.49 2.53
CA THR A 69 -4.85 4.16 2.07
C THR A 69 -4.00 3.63 3.22
N VAL A 70 -2.93 2.89 2.90
CA VAL A 70 -1.99 2.36 3.90
C VAL A 70 -1.40 3.49 4.76
N MET A 71 -1.10 4.65 4.15
CA MET A 71 -0.62 5.82 4.89
C MET A 71 -1.66 6.41 5.84
N GLU A 72 -2.95 6.44 5.47
CA GLU A 72 -4.02 6.90 6.35
C GLU A 72 -4.17 5.97 7.57
N ILE A 73 -4.13 4.65 7.34
CA ILE A 73 -4.20 3.65 8.42
C ILE A 73 -3.00 3.83 9.37
N LEU A 74 -1.78 3.97 8.84
CA LEU A 74 -0.59 4.19 9.68
C LEU A 74 -0.65 5.51 10.45
N LYS A 75 -1.20 6.59 9.86
CA LYS A 75 -1.41 7.87 10.53
C LYS A 75 -2.42 7.79 11.66
N GLU A 76 -3.56 7.12 11.44
CA GLU A 76 -4.58 6.93 12.48
C GLU A 76 -4.04 6.16 13.69
N HIS A 77 -3.11 5.23 13.47
CA HIS A 77 -2.46 4.46 14.52
C HIS A 77 -1.18 5.09 15.09
N GLY A 78 -0.81 6.31 14.67
CA GLY A 78 0.39 7.01 15.16
C GLY A 78 1.72 6.34 14.77
N LEU A 79 1.69 5.45 13.77
CA LEU A 79 2.86 4.74 13.22
C LEU A 79 3.36 5.39 11.93
N ALA A 80 2.90 6.60 11.63
CA ALA A 80 3.33 7.32 10.44
C ALA A 80 4.79 7.78 10.61
N PRO A 81 5.67 7.52 9.62
CA PRO A 81 7.02 8.05 9.67
C PRO A 81 6.99 9.59 9.55
N ASP A 82 7.78 10.27 10.39
CA ASP A 82 7.95 11.73 10.37
C ASP A 82 8.47 12.26 9.02
N ILE A 83 9.30 11.44 8.36
CA ILE A 83 9.88 11.74 7.05
C ILE A 83 9.23 10.82 6.01
N PRO A 84 8.69 11.35 4.90
CA PRO A 84 8.14 10.53 3.84
C PRO A 84 9.24 9.69 3.19
N GLU A 85 8.94 8.43 2.88
CA GLU A 85 9.92 7.45 2.38
C GLU A 85 10.65 7.90 1.10
N ASP A 86 9.96 8.70 0.29
CA ASP A 86 10.48 9.25 -0.96
C ASP A 86 11.69 10.16 -0.71
N LEU A 87 11.74 10.84 0.45
CA LEU A 87 12.87 11.66 0.88
C LEU A 87 14.00 10.84 1.52
N THR A 88 13.71 9.72 2.17
CA THR A 88 14.74 8.83 2.73
C THR A 88 15.44 7.97 1.68
N ASN A 89 14.77 7.67 0.56
CA ASN A 89 15.30 6.82 -0.51
C ASN A 89 15.95 7.61 -1.67
N LEU A 90 16.25 8.89 -1.46
CA LEU A 90 16.80 9.81 -2.47
C LEU A 90 18.33 9.79 -2.55
#